data_AF-A0A661DXL1-F1
#
_entry.id   AF-A0A661DXL1-F1
#
_cell.length_a   1.000
_cell.length_b   1.000
_cell.length_c   1.000
_cell.angle_alpha   90.00
_cell.angle_beta   90.00
_cell.angle_gamma   90.00
#
_symmetry.space_group_name_H-M   'P 1'
#
loop_
_entity.id
_entity.type
_entity.pdbx_description
1 polymer ?
#
loop_
_entity_poly.entity_id
_entity_poly.type
_entity_poly.pdbx_seq_one_letter_code
_entity_poly.pdbx_strand_id
1 'polypeptide(L)'
;ALTHAIYHRLNPDVSHKEAQRFANEVLKDLEQIYDTSMLERQFIHTHESALVEMIESVDIFAEVLPEDKHAIIDTLQKANHIVGMTGDGVNDAPALKKADCGFAVSNATDAARAAADIILTSPGLSVINHAIHQARNTFERMKSYATFRIAETIRIILFISLSIIIFDFYPITALMIILLALLNDLPILTIAYDNTKTSDKPVRWNMKELFTVASILGISGVISSFLLFFLLRENGLDEKIIQTLIFLKLLIAGHSTIFVTRNNGWFWKKPWPSPLLLGAIFGTEIIGTLIAVNGIWITAISWQYVLYIWAYALAWFIFNDLVKIGVYKMLGNQKPIHN
;
A
#
# COMPACT_ATOMS: atom_id res chain seq x y z
N ALA A 1 2.25 35.13 26.74
CA ALA A 1 2.04 35.17 28.21
C ALA A 1 2.79 34.05 28.95
N LEU A 2 3.06 32.93 28.28
CA LEU A 2 3.79 31.78 28.83
C LEU A 2 5.28 32.09 29.01
N THR A 3 5.91 32.80 28.07
CA THR A 3 7.33 33.21 28.16
C THR A 3 7.61 34.07 29.39
N HIS A 4 6.66 34.96 29.73
CA HIS A 4 6.69 35.78 30.96
C HIS A 4 6.65 34.90 32.22
N ALA A 5 5.73 33.94 32.26
CA ALA A 5 5.56 33.04 33.40
C ALA A 5 6.75 32.08 33.57
N ILE A 6 7.33 31.56 32.47
CA ILE A 6 8.51 30.69 32.49
C ILE A 6 9.74 31.47 32.96
N TYR A 7 9.96 32.67 32.43
CA TYR A 7 11.11 33.49 32.80
C TYR A 7 11.05 33.91 34.28
N HIS A 8 9.88 34.28 34.79
CA HIS A 8 9.68 34.61 36.19
C HIS A 8 9.81 33.39 37.12
N ARG A 9 9.49 32.18 36.63
CA ARG A 9 9.65 30.94 37.41
C ARG A 9 11.10 30.46 37.46
N LEU A 10 11.88 30.71 36.40
CA LEU A 10 13.30 30.40 36.34
C LEU A 10 14.17 31.45 37.06
N ASN A 11 13.69 32.70 37.15
CA ASN A 11 14.37 33.80 37.84
C ASN A 11 13.41 34.50 38.82
N PRO A 12 13.27 33.98 40.06
CA PRO A 12 12.25 34.40 41.02
C PRO A 12 12.39 35.85 41.50
N ASP A 13 13.61 36.40 41.44
CA ASP A 13 13.96 37.73 41.96
C ASP A 13 13.70 38.86 40.95
N VAL A 14 13.23 38.53 39.74
CA VAL A 14 13.11 39.48 38.63
C VAL A 14 11.73 40.14 38.64
N SER A 15 11.68 41.45 38.42
CA SER A 15 10.43 42.20 38.44
C SER A 15 9.47 41.76 37.33
N HIS A 16 8.16 41.75 37.59
CA HIS A 16 7.13 41.50 36.57
C HIS A 16 7.31 42.34 35.29
N LYS A 17 7.82 43.58 35.42
CA LYS A 17 8.11 44.45 34.27
C LYS A 17 9.28 43.94 33.42
N GLU A 18 10.31 43.39 34.05
CA GLU A 18 11.50 42.87 33.38
C GLU A 18 11.20 41.53 32.70
N ALA A 19 10.42 40.66 33.35
CA ALA A 19 9.93 39.45 32.72
C ALA A 19 9.06 39.73 31.48
N GLN A 20 8.29 40.83 31.52
CA GLN A 20 7.43 41.21 30.40
C GLN A 20 8.23 41.83 29.26
N ARG A 21 9.27 42.59 29.60
CA ARG A 21 10.23 43.10 28.63
C ARG A 21 10.98 41.97 27.93
N PHE A 22 11.46 40.97 28.67
CA PHE A 22 12.13 39.80 28.10
C PHE A 22 11.20 39.01 27.17
N ALA A 23 9.96 38.76 27.59
CA ALA A 23 8.98 38.08 26.74
C ALA A 23 8.71 38.86 25.43
N ASN A 24 8.64 40.19 25.51
CA ASN A 24 8.46 41.05 24.34
C ASN A 24 9.72 41.08 23.44
N GLU A 25 10.92 41.02 24.01
CA GLU A 25 12.18 40.92 23.26
C GLU A 25 12.25 39.61 22.48
N VAL A 26 11.92 38.48 23.13
CA VAL A 26 11.85 37.17 22.45
C VAL A 26 10.81 37.16 21.33
N LEU A 27 9.63 37.76 21.55
CA LEU A 27 8.62 37.89 20.49
C LEU A 27 9.12 38.74 19.32
N LYS A 28 9.83 39.84 19.60
CA LYS A 28 10.40 40.72 18.58
C LYS A 28 11.51 40.04 17.77
N ASP A 29 12.31 39.19 18.42
CA ASP A 29 13.33 38.39 17.74
C ASP A 29 12.67 37.32 16.84
N LEU A 30 11.55 36.73 17.28
CA LEU A 30 10.77 35.78 16.47
C LEU A 30 10.06 36.48 15.30
N GLU A 31 9.51 37.67 15.49
CA GLU A 31 8.91 38.52 14.44
C GLU A 31 9.89 38.90 13.33
N GLN A 32 11.20 38.92 13.62
CA GLN A 32 12.24 39.18 12.60
C GLN A 32 12.58 37.94 11.77
N ILE A 33 12.31 36.74 12.31
CA ILE A 33 12.67 35.46 11.69
C ILE A 33 11.45 34.83 11.01
N TYR A 34 10.24 35.09 11.52
CA TYR A 34 8.98 34.50 11.08
C TYR A 34 7.91 35.58 10.89
N ASP A 35 7.04 35.39 9.89
CA ASP A 35 5.84 36.20 9.72
C ASP A 35 4.79 35.78 10.75
N THR A 36 4.73 36.49 11.89
CA THR A 36 3.88 36.12 13.02
C THR A 36 2.57 36.89 12.98
N SER A 37 1.45 36.19 13.11
CA SER A 37 0.13 36.79 13.35
C SER A 37 -0.45 36.29 14.68
N MET A 38 -1.09 37.19 15.42
CA MET A 38 -1.78 36.81 16.66
C MET A 38 -3.13 36.19 16.31
N LEU A 39 -3.31 34.92 16.70
CA LEU A 39 -4.60 34.24 16.56
C LEU A 39 -5.54 34.68 17.69
N GLU A 40 -6.57 35.44 17.36
CA GLU A 40 -7.63 35.75 18.31
C GLU A 40 -8.39 34.45 18.68
N ARG A 41 -8.49 34.14 19.98
CA ARG A 41 -9.12 32.90 20.49
C ARG A 41 -10.54 32.64 19.98
N GLN A 42 -11.26 33.67 19.53
CA GLN A 42 -12.62 33.53 18.99
C GLN A 42 -12.67 32.97 17.56
N PHE A 43 -11.54 32.84 16.86
CA PHE A 43 -11.48 32.25 15.51
C PHE A 43 -11.64 30.72 15.48
N ILE A 44 -11.54 30.04 16.63
CA ILE A 44 -11.76 28.59 16.70
C ILE A 44 -13.27 28.24 16.55
N HIS A 45 -14.16 29.25 16.57
CA HIS A 45 -15.61 29.10 16.33
C HIS A 45 -16.09 29.64 14.97
N THR A 46 -15.18 30.03 14.07
CA THR A 46 -15.53 30.47 12.71
C THR A 46 -15.94 29.27 11.85
N HIS A 47 -16.56 29.51 10.68
CA HIS A 47 -16.89 28.45 9.71
C HIS A 47 -15.69 27.50 9.49
N GLU A 48 -15.91 26.18 9.63
CA GLU A 48 -14.84 25.16 9.64
C GLU A 48 -13.85 25.31 8.47
N SER A 49 -14.31 25.74 7.29
CA SER A 49 -13.46 25.96 6.11
C SER A 49 -12.42 27.08 6.28
N ALA A 50 -12.76 28.18 6.95
CA ALA A 50 -11.82 29.29 7.19
C ALA A 50 -10.76 28.91 8.22
N LEU A 51 -11.14 28.07 9.19
CA LEU A 51 -10.21 27.53 10.18
C LEU A 51 -9.19 26.58 9.53
N VAL A 52 -9.64 25.75 8.58
CA VAL A 52 -8.74 24.86 7.80
C VAL A 52 -7.75 25.68 7.00
N GLU A 53 -8.21 26.67 6.22
CA GLU A 53 -7.34 27.51 5.37
C GLU A 53 -6.30 28.27 6.21
N MET A 54 -6.71 28.77 7.38
CA MET A 54 -5.78 29.37 8.33
C MET A 54 -4.75 28.35 8.81
N ILE A 55 -5.17 27.16 9.25
CA ILE A 55 -4.23 26.15 9.73
C ILE A 55 -3.26 25.71 8.62
N GLU A 56 -3.72 25.58 7.38
CA GLU A 56 -2.89 25.22 6.23
C GLU A 56 -1.88 26.29 5.82
N SER A 57 -2.15 27.57 6.14
CA SER A 57 -1.26 28.70 5.84
C SER A 57 -0.24 28.99 6.94
N VAL A 58 -0.31 28.29 8.08
CA VAL A 58 0.53 28.53 9.27
C VAL A 58 1.47 27.35 9.51
N ASP A 59 2.76 27.64 9.56
CA ASP A 59 3.79 26.64 9.86
C ASP A 59 4.00 26.40 11.36
N ILE A 60 3.75 27.41 12.20
CA ILE A 60 4.09 27.39 13.64
C ILE A 60 2.94 27.92 14.48
N PHE A 61 2.51 27.11 15.45
CA PHE A 61 1.61 27.53 16.52
C PHE A 61 2.39 27.62 17.84
N ALA A 62 2.30 28.75 18.53
CA ALA A 62 2.97 29.00 19.81
C ALA A 62 1.96 29.18 20.96
N GLU A 63 2.39 28.87 22.18
CA GLU A 63 1.56 28.95 23.41
C GLU A 63 0.23 28.15 23.34
N VAL A 64 0.25 27.02 22.63
CA VAL A 64 -0.91 26.16 22.36
C VAL A 64 -1.26 25.30 23.58
N LEU A 65 -2.54 25.29 23.99
CA LEU A 65 -3.02 24.42 25.06
C LEU A 65 -3.19 22.97 24.57
N PRO A 66 -3.20 21.97 25.46
CA PRO A 66 -3.44 20.57 25.07
C PRO A 66 -4.74 20.38 24.25
N GLU A 67 -5.80 21.10 24.61
CA GLU A 67 -7.09 21.07 23.93
C GLU A 67 -7.01 21.65 22.50
N ASP A 68 -6.22 22.71 22.34
CA ASP A 68 -6.00 23.37 21.05
C ASP A 68 -5.21 22.44 20.10
N LYS A 69 -4.23 21.68 20.61
CA LYS A 69 -3.51 20.66 19.80
C LYS A 69 -4.48 19.61 19.25
N HIS A 70 -5.38 19.13 20.09
CA HIS A 70 -6.41 18.17 19.67
C HIS A 70 -7.34 18.78 18.62
N ALA A 71 -7.77 20.03 18.81
CA ALA A 71 -8.65 20.72 17.85
C ALA A 71 -7.98 20.90 16.48
N ILE A 72 -6.69 21.29 16.44
CA ILE A 72 -5.93 21.43 15.20
C ILE A 72 -5.88 20.10 14.43
N ILE A 73 -5.60 18.99 15.12
CA ILE A 73 -5.56 17.66 14.50
C ILE A 73 -6.94 17.27 13.98
N ASP A 74 -8.01 17.47 14.77
CA ASP A 74 -9.38 17.16 14.35
C ASP A 74 -9.78 17.95 13.10
N THR A 75 -9.45 19.25 13.06
CA THR A 75 -9.75 20.11 11.90
C THR A 75 -8.98 19.67 10.65
N LEU A 76 -7.68 19.35 10.76
CA LEU A 76 -6.90 18.82 9.64
C LEU A 76 -7.42 17.47 9.14
N GLN A 77 -7.83 16.57 10.05
CA GLN A 77 -8.42 15.29 9.69
C GLN A 77 -9.77 15.47 8.96
N LYS A 78 -10.63 16.39 9.42
CA LYS A 78 -11.89 16.76 8.75
C LYS A 78 -11.66 17.36 7.37
N ALA A 79 -10.58 18.11 7.19
CA ALA A 79 -10.08 18.58 5.90
C ALA A 79 -9.43 17.49 5.05
N ASN A 80 -9.54 16.23 5.48
CA ASN A 80 -9.06 15.07 4.74
C ASN A 80 -7.53 15.06 4.59
N HIS A 81 -6.77 15.58 5.57
CA HIS A 81 -5.33 15.34 5.70
C HIS A 81 -5.04 14.06 6.47
N ILE A 82 -3.85 13.51 6.28
CA ILE A 82 -3.30 12.43 7.12
C ILE A 82 -2.33 13.10 8.09
N VAL A 83 -2.63 13.07 9.38
CA VAL A 83 -1.93 13.85 10.40
C VAL A 83 -1.08 12.94 11.28
N GLY A 84 0.23 13.15 11.25
CA GLY A 84 1.16 12.58 12.22
C GLY A 84 1.51 13.61 13.30
N MET A 85 1.51 13.22 14.56
CA MET A 85 1.93 14.08 15.67
C MET A 85 3.14 13.49 16.37
N THR A 86 4.10 14.33 16.77
CA THR A 86 5.15 13.93 17.70
C THR A 86 5.03 14.68 19.03
N GLY A 87 5.36 14.01 20.13
CA GLY A 87 5.25 14.56 21.47
C GLY A 87 6.12 13.82 22.48
N ASP A 88 6.32 14.44 23.63
CA ASP A 88 7.18 13.94 24.71
C ASP A 88 6.49 13.98 26.08
N GLY A 89 5.56 14.92 26.27
CA GLY A 89 4.90 15.19 27.54
C GLY A 89 3.54 14.50 27.72
N VAL A 90 3.09 14.42 28.98
CA VAL A 90 1.74 13.97 29.34
C VAL A 90 0.66 14.81 28.66
N ASN A 91 0.94 16.11 28.47
CA ASN A 91 0.07 17.07 27.81
C ASN A 91 -0.17 16.74 26.32
N ASP A 92 0.74 16.01 25.68
CA ASP A 92 0.62 15.63 24.28
C ASP A 92 -0.17 14.33 24.12
N ALA A 93 -0.40 13.57 25.19
CA ALA A 93 -1.06 12.27 25.12
C ALA A 93 -2.44 12.30 24.43
N PRO A 94 -3.35 13.25 24.72
CA PRO A 94 -4.64 13.30 24.02
C PRO A 94 -4.50 13.55 22.52
N ALA A 95 -3.57 14.42 22.14
CA ALA A 95 -3.34 14.80 20.75
C ALA A 95 -2.59 13.70 19.97
N LEU A 96 -1.61 13.04 20.60
CA LEU A 96 -0.93 11.84 20.07
C LEU A 96 -1.92 10.73 19.77
N LYS A 97 -2.92 10.54 20.65
CA LYS A 97 -3.95 9.52 20.47
C LYS A 97 -4.97 9.86 19.39
N LYS A 98 -5.19 11.16 19.15
CA LYS A 98 -6.14 11.67 18.14
C LYS A 98 -5.55 11.64 16.73
N ALA A 99 -4.24 11.83 16.59
CA ALA A 99 -3.55 11.77 15.31
C ALA A 99 -3.75 10.42 14.59
N ASP A 100 -3.61 10.41 13.26
CA ASP A 100 -3.61 9.16 12.49
C ASP A 100 -2.39 8.29 12.82
N CYS A 101 -1.30 8.93 13.26
CA CYS A 101 -0.13 8.26 13.82
C CYS A 101 0.59 9.16 14.85
N GLY A 102 0.65 8.71 16.10
CA GLY A 102 1.41 9.35 17.17
C GLY A 102 2.85 8.83 17.28
N PHE A 103 3.82 9.73 17.40
CA PHE A 103 5.24 9.45 17.59
C PHE A 103 5.74 9.95 18.96
N ALA A 104 6.07 9.03 19.87
CA ALA A 104 6.72 9.38 21.13
C ALA A 104 8.25 9.38 20.96
N VAL A 105 8.92 10.46 21.38
CA VAL A 105 10.39 10.53 21.36
C VAL A 105 11.04 9.60 22.40
N SER A 106 12.32 9.27 22.24
CA SER A 106 13.05 8.31 23.10
C SER A 106 12.99 8.62 24.60
N ASN A 107 12.96 9.90 24.92
CA ASN A 107 12.95 10.48 26.25
C ASN A 107 11.55 10.96 26.68
N ALA A 108 10.50 10.51 26.00
CA ALA A 108 9.13 10.82 26.34
C ALA A 108 8.71 10.23 27.69
N THR A 109 7.70 10.85 28.30
CA THR A 109 7.04 10.35 29.51
C THR A 109 6.33 9.01 29.24
N ASP A 110 6.09 8.21 30.29
CA ASP A 110 5.33 6.95 30.17
C ASP A 110 3.92 7.17 29.59
N ALA A 111 3.28 8.29 29.95
CA ALA A 111 1.97 8.64 29.42
C ALA A 111 2.01 8.90 27.89
N ALA A 112 3.01 9.64 27.41
CA ALA A 112 3.18 9.89 25.98
C ALA A 112 3.51 8.60 25.21
N ARG A 113 4.39 7.75 25.76
CA ARG A 113 4.67 6.41 25.19
C ARG A 113 3.44 5.52 25.11
N ALA A 114 2.57 5.56 26.12
CA ALA A 114 1.34 4.78 26.13
C ALA A 114 0.28 5.31 25.15
N ALA A 115 0.32 6.59 24.80
CA ALA A 115 -0.61 7.22 23.88
C ALA A 115 -0.19 7.11 22.40
N ALA A 116 1.11 7.05 22.12
CA ALA A 116 1.68 6.99 20.77
C ALA A 116 1.58 5.60 20.13
N ASP A 117 1.57 5.56 18.79
CA ASP A 117 1.58 4.32 18.01
C ASP A 117 3.01 3.84 17.73
N ILE A 118 3.97 4.78 17.64
CA ILE A 118 5.38 4.50 17.37
C ILE A 118 6.24 5.17 18.44
N ILE A 119 7.14 4.40 19.04
CA ILE A 119 8.13 4.88 20.00
C ILE A 119 9.49 4.94 19.31
N LEU A 120 10.08 6.13 19.23
CA LEU A 120 11.42 6.33 18.70
C LEU A 120 12.43 5.86 19.75
N THR A 121 13.20 4.83 19.45
CA THR A 121 14.25 4.33 20.36
C THR A 121 15.56 5.12 20.25
N SER A 122 15.77 5.76 19.10
CA SER A 122 16.94 6.61 18.83
C SER A 122 16.57 8.08 18.96
N PRO A 123 17.50 8.94 19.42
CA PRO A 123 17.27 10.38 19.48
C PRO A 123 17.16 10.98 18.08
N GLY A 124 16.35 12.03 17.94
CA GLY A 124 16.19 12.80 16.71
C GLY A 124 14.93 12.46 15.90
N LEU A 125 14.44 13.45 15.15
CA LEU A 125 13.20 13.34 14.36
C LEU A 125 13.42 12.77 12.95
N SER A 126 14.68 12.64 12.51
CA SER A 126 15.02 12.11 11.18
C SER A 126 14.54 10.67 10.97
N VAL A 127 14.39 9.90 12.05
CA VAL A 127 13.85 8.53 12.04
C VAL A 127 12.40 8.49 11.52
N ILE A 128 11.62 9.54 11.77
CA ILE A 128 10.23 9.66 11.28
C ILE A 128 10.21 9.65 9.74
N ASN A 129 11.14 10.36 9.09
CA ASN A 129 11.24 10.36 7.63
C ASN A 129 11.52 8.95 7.09
N HIS A 130 12.42 8.20 7.74
CA HIS A 130 12.68 6.81 7.35
C HIS A 130 11.44 5.93 7.55
N ALA A 131 10.74 6.07 8.67
CA ALA A 131 9.51 5.33 8.94
C ALA A 131 8.43 5.61 7.88
N ILE A 132 8.23 6.88 7.50
CA ILE A 132 7.28 7.28 6.45
C ILE A 132 7.69 6.68 5.09
N HIS A 133 8.98 6.71 4.74
CA HIS A 133 9.47 6.09 3.50
C HIS A 133 9.21 4.58 3.47
N GLN A 134 9.45 3.87 4.57
CA GLN A 134 9.16 2.44 4.67
C GLN A 134 7.66 2.15 4.61
N ALA A 135 6.82 2.95 5.28
CA ALA A 135 5.37 2.81 5.22
C ALA A 135 4.85 2.94 3.78
N ARG A 136 5.37 3.91 3.01
CA ARG A 136 5.02 4.08 1.58
C ARG A 136 5.47 2.90 0.72
N ASN A 137 6.65 2.34 0.96
CA ASN A 137 7.10 1.11 0.29
C ASN A 137 6.15 -0.06 0.56
N THR A 138 5.81 -0.29 1.84
CA THR A 138 4.89 -1.36 2.23
C THR A 138 3.51 -1.16 1.60
N PHE A 139 3.02 0.08 1.53
CA PHE A 139 1.75 0.39 0.89
C PHE A 139 1.73 0.02 -0.60
N GLU A 140 2.76 0.40 -1.36
CA GLU A 140 2.87 0.06 -2.79
C GLU A 140 2.93 -1.46 -3.00
N ARG A 141 3.71 -2.18 -2.19
CA ARG A 141 3.75 -3.67 -2.21
C ARG A 141 2.38 -4.27 -1.93
N MET A 142 1.67 -3.73 -0.94
CA MET A 142 0.32 -4.18 -0.56
C MET A 142 -0.69 -3.93 -1.68
N LYS A 143 -0.57 -2.81 -2.41
CA LYS A 143 -1.42 -2.51 -3.58
C LYS A 143 -1.20 -3.51 -4.71
N SER A 144 0.06 -3.83 -5.04
CA SER A 144 0.39 -4.86 -6.03
C SER A 144 -0.12 -6.25 -5.62
N TYR A 145 0.06 -6.61 -4.35
CA TYR A 145 -0.47 -7.85 -3.77
C TYR A 145 -2.00 -7.92 -3.86
N ALA A 146 -2.71 -6.89 -3.43
CA ALA A 146 -4.17 -6.87 -3.43
C ALA A 146 -4.73 -6.97 -4.86
N THR A 147 -4.14 -6.24 -5.81
CA THR A 147 -4.55 -6.29 -7.23
C THR A 147 -4.36 -7.70 -7.80
N PHE A 148 -3.20 -8.31 -7.55
CA PHE A 148 -2.92 -9.70 -7.93
C PHE A 148 -3.92 -10.67 -7.31
N ARG A 149 -4.13 -10.60 -5.99
CA ARG A 149 -4.97 -11.55 -5.26
C ARG A 149 -6.41 -11.51 -5.73
N ILE A 150 -6.94 -10.31 -6.00
CA ILE A 150 -8.31 -10.15 -6.50
C ILE A 150 -8.40 -10.70 -7.94
N ALA A 151 -7.43 -10.39 -8.81
CA ALA A 151 -7.42 -10.89 -10.18
C ALA A 151 -7.37 -12.43 -10.25
N GLU A 152 -6.50 -13.07 -9.45
CA GLU A 152 -6.42 -14.53 -9.39
C GLU A 152 -7.67 -15.16 -8.78
N THR A 153 -8.25 -14.56 -7.75
CA THR A 153 -9.52 -15.03 -7.16
C THR A 153 -10.62 -15.05 -8.21
N ILE A 154 -10.78 -13.95 -8.96
CA ILE A 154 -11.76 -13.87 -10.05
C ILE A 154 -11.47 -14.94 -11.11
N ARG A 155 -10.20 -15.07 -11.52
CA ARG A 155 -9.79 -16.03 -12.54
C ARG A 155 -10.11 -17.47 -12.15
N ILE A 156 -9.67 -17.90 -10.97
CA ILE A 156 -9.79 -19.28 -10.51
C ILE A 156 -11.26 -19.63 -10.25
N ILE A 157 -11.97 -18.80 -9.49
CA ILE A 157 -13.35 -19.09 -9.10
C ILE A 157 -14.26 -19.11 -10.34
N LEU A 158 -14.22 -18.06 -11.17
CA LEU A 158 -15.10 -18.00 -12.34
C LEU A 158 -14.77 -19.11 -13.34
N PHE A 159 -13.48 -19.37 -13.59
CA PHE A 159 -13.11 -20.44 -14.51
C PHE A 159 -13.59 -21.81 -14.00
N ILE A 160 -13.27 -22.18 -12.75
CA ILE A 160 -13.66 -23.49 -12.19
C ILE A 160 -15.19 -23.62 -12.14
N SER A 161 -15.90 -22.63 -11.60
CA SER A 161 -17.35 -22.68 -11.46
C SER A 161 -18.07 -22.75 -12.81
N LEU A 162 -17.66 -21.93 -13.78
CA LEU A 162 -18.27 -21.95 -15.11
C LEU A 162 -17.91 -23.22 -15.90
N SER A 163 -16.69 -23.76 -15.72
CA SER A 163 -16.31 -25.05 -16.31
C SER A 163 -17.22 -26.18 -15.84
N ILE A 164 -17.51 -26.24 -14.55
CA ILE A 164 -18.35 -27.29 -13.96
C ILE A 164 -19.82 -27.10 -14.40
N ILE A 165 -20.37 -25.89 -14.27
CA ILE A 165 -21.79 -25.64 -14.53
C ILE A 165 -22.15 -25.79 -16.02
N ILE A 166 -21.30 -25.30 -16.92
CA ILE A 166 -21.62 -25.22 -18.36
C ILE A 166 -21.15 -26.45 -19.11
N PHE A 167 -19.98 -27.02 -18.75
CA PHE A 167 -19.33 -28.07 -19.53
C PHE A 167 -19.30 -29.43 -18.82
N ASP A 168 -19.84 -29.52 -17.60
CA ASP A 168 -19.75 -30.70 -16.72
C ASP A 168 -18.31 -31.24 -16.60
N PHE A 169 -17.35 -30.31 -16.64
CA PHE A 169 -15.93 -30.62 -16.64
C PHE A 169 -15.30 -30.05 -15.38
N TYR A 170 -14.57 -30.90 -14.65
CA TYR A 170 -13.78 -30.50 -13.49
C TYR A 170 -12.36 -30.17 -13.96
N PRO A 171 -12.00 -28.87 -14.11
CA PRO A 171 -10.75 -28.50 -14.76
C PRO A 171 -9.51 -28.77 -13.92
N ILE A 172 -9.67 -28.87 -12.61
CA ILE A 172 -8.60 -29.08 -11.65
C ILE A 172 -9.14 -29.95 -10.51
N THR A 173 -8.34 -30.91 -10.05
CA THR A 173 -8.70 -31.78 -8.91
C THR A 173 -8.43 -31.09 -7.57
N ALA A 174 -9.03 -31.59 -6.48
CA ALA A 174 -8.77 -31.08 -5.13
C ALA A 174 -7.26 -31.09 -4.77
N LEU A 175 -6.54 -32.14 -5.18
CA LEU A 175 -5.10 -32.24 -4.95
C LEU A 175 -4.32 -31.17 -5.73
N MET A 176 -4.67 -30.93 -6.99
CA MET A 176 -4.05 -29.88 -7.80
C MET A 176 -4.31 -28.48 -7.22
N ILE A 177 -5.48 -28.24 -6.59
CA ILE A 177 -5.76 -26.97 -5.88
C ILE A 177 -4.80 -26.81 -4.70
N ILE A 178 -4.57 -27.87 -3.92
CA ILE A 178 -3.62 -27.85 -2.79
C ILE A 178 -2.20 -27.59 -3.29
N LEU A 179 -1.78 -28.27 -4.36
CA LEU A 179 -0.46 -28.06 -4.97
C LEU A 179 -0.30 -26.63 -5.49
N LEU A 180 -1.33 -26.10 -6.15
CA LEU A 180 -1.33 -24.73 -6.68
C LEU A 180 -1.23 -23.71 -5.54
N ALA A 181 -1.96 -23.91 -4.44
CA ALA A 181 -1.86 -23.05 -3.25
C ALA A 181 -0.45 -23.06 -2.67
N LEU A 182 0.12 -24.25 -2.44
CA LEU A 182 1.46 -24.42 -1.88
C LEU A 182 2.54 -23.76 -2.75
N LEU A 183 2.47 -23.96 -4.07
CA LEU A 183 3.44 -23.40 -5.01
C LEU A 183 3.32 -21.88 -5.17
N ASN A 184 2.12 -21.31 -5.01
CA ASN A 184 1.89 -19.87 -5.10
C ASN A 184 2.33 -19.12 -3.83
N ASP A 185 2.21 -19.75 -2.65
CA ASP A 185 2.44 -19.08 -1.37
C ASP A 185 3.89 -18.56 -1.22
N LEU A 186 4.88 -19.29 -1.74
CA LEU A 186 6.27 -18.86 -1.66
C LEU A 186 6.51 -17.53 -2.42
N PRO A 187 6.15 -17.39 -3.71
CA PRO A 187 6.14 -16.11 -4.41
C PRO A 187 5.40 -15.00 -3.66
N ILE A 188 4.22 -15.30 -3.10
CA ILE A 188 3.42 -14.32 -2.37
C ILE A 188 4.18 -13.72 -1.19
N LEU A 189 4.87 -14.55 -0.40
CA LEU A 189 5.68 -14.08 0.72
C LEU A 189 6.81 -13.15 0.26
N THR A 190 7.40 -13.44 -0.90
CA THR A 190 8.49 -12.63 -1.45
C THR A 190 8.06 -11.27 -2.00
N ILE A 191 6.76 -11.04 -2.27
CA ILE A 191 6.23 -9.72 -2.63
C ILE A 191 6.52 -8.69 -1.53
N ALA A 192 6.52 -9.12 -0.26
CA ALA A 192 6.83 -8.23 0.87
C ALA A 192 8.26 -7.66 0.84
N TYR A 193 9.18 -8.30 0.10
CA TYR A 193 10.58 -7.91 -0.04
C TYR A 193 10.91 -7.32 -1.41
N ASP A 194 9.91 -7.11 -2.27
CA ASP A 194 10.12 -6.69 -3.64
C ASP A 194 10.50 -5.21 -3.79
N ASN A 195 11.17 -4.84 -4.88
CA ASN A 195 11.53 -3.45 -5.13
C ASN A 195 10.35 -2.69 -5.74
N THR A 196 9.87 -1.67 -5.06
CA THR A 196 8.74 -0.83 -5.49
C THR A 196 9.14 0.63 -5.64
N LYS A 197 8.42 1.38 -6.49
CA LYS A 197 8.64 2.82 -6.64
C LYS A 197 7.86 3.55 -5.54
N THR A 198 8.55 4.30 -4.68
CA THR A 198 7.92 5.15 -3.68
C THR A 198 7.27 6.39 -4.30
N SER A 199 6.12 6.79 -3.77
CA SER A 199 5.54 8.11 -4.00
C SER A 199 6.17 9.16 -3.06
N ASP A 200 6.41 10.36 -3.58
CA ASP A 200 6.86 11.51 -2.79
C ASP A 200 5.71 12.15 -1.99
N LYS A 201 4.46 11.89 -2.40
CA LYS A 201 3.24 12.37 -1.75
C LYS A 201 2.58 11.28 -0.88
N PRO A 202 1.78 11.67 0.13
CA PRO A 202 0.96 10.72 0.88
C PRO A 202 0.13 9.82 -0.03
N VAL A 203 0.12 8.53 0.27
CA VAL A 203 -0.56 7.50 -0.53
C VAL A 203 -1.91 7.16 0.07
N ARG A 204 -2.90 6.87 -0.78
CA ARG A 204 -4.25 6.46 -0.39
C ARG A 204 -4.75 5.33 -1.27
N TRP A 205 -5.67 4.55 -0.74
CA TRP A 205 -6.34 3.50 -1.50
C TRP A 205 -7.25 4.12 -2.57
N ASN A 206 -7.00 3.79 -3.82
CA ASN A 206 -7.93 4.05 -4.92
C ASN A 206 -8.67 2.74 -5.23
N MET A 207 -9.77 2.49 -4.51
CA MET A 207 -10.53 1.24 -4.64
C MET A 207 -11.10 1.06 -6.05
N LYS A 208 -11.51 2.16 -6.71
CA LYS A 208 -12.01 2.13 -8.08
C LYS A 208 -10.93 1.62 -9.03
N GLU A 209 -9.73 2.19 -8.97
CA GLU A 209 -8.60 1.76 -9.80
C GLU A 209 -8.23 0.30 -9.53
N LEU A 210 -8.08 -0.06 -8.25
CA LEU A 210 -7.70 -1.40 -7.82
C LEU A 210 -8.69 -2.46 -8.30
N PHE A 211 -9.99 -2.28 -8.07
CA PHE A 211 -11.01 -3.24 -8.52
C PHE A 211 -11.15 -3.27 -10.04
N THR A 212 -11.02 -2.14 -10.72
CA THR A 212 -11.13 -2.08 -12.20
C THR A 212 -10.00 -2.86 -12.85
N VAL A 213 -8.74 -2.59 -12.45
CA VAL A 213 -7.57 -3.27 -12.99
C VAL A 213 -7.62 -4.76 -12.66
N ALA A 214 -7.90 -5.12 -11.40
CA ALA A 214 -7.95 -6.51 -10.98
C ALA A 214 -9.06 -7.30 -11.69
N SER A 215 -10.25 -6.71 -11.86
CA SER A 215 -11.36 -7.38 -12.56
C SER A 215 -11.06 -7.60 -14.03
N ILE A 216 -10.47 -6.61 -14.72
CA ILE A 216 -10.13 -6.75 -16.14
C ILE A 216 -9.05 -7.82 -16.34
N LEU A 217 -8.01 -7.84 -15.49
CA LEU A 217 -6.98 -8.88 -15.52
C LEU A 217 -7.54 -10.27 -15.17
N GLY A 218 -8.46 -10.33 -14.21
CA GLY A 218 -9.17 -11.55 -13.83
C GLY A 218 -9.98 -12.11 -14.99
N ILE A 219 -10.85 -11.30 -15.60
CA ILE A 219 -11.69 -11.67 -16.75
C ILE A 219 -10.84 -12.05 -17.96
N SER A 220 -9.78 -11.29 -18.26
CA SER A 220 -8.81 -11.66 -19.31
C SER A 220 -8.21 -13.05 -19.05
N GLY A 221 -7.87 -13.33 -17.79
CA GLY A 221 -7.41 -14.65 -17.35
C GLY A 221 -8.44 -15.77 -17.54
N VAL A 222 -9.73 -15.51 -17.28
CA VAL A 222 -10.84 -16.45 -17.51
C VAL A 222 -10.98 -16.75 -19.00
N ILE A 223 -11.00 -15.71 -19.85
CA ILE A 223 -11.07 -15.85 -21.31
C ILE A 223 -9.89 -16.69 -21.82
N SER A 224 -8.68 -16.41 -21.34
CA SER A 224 -7.49 -17.20 -21.62
C SER A 224 -7.65 -18.67 -21.19
N SER A 225 -8.15 -18.94 -19.98
CA SER A 225 -8.35 -20.32 -19.52
C SER A 225 -9.37 -21.08 -20.37
N PHE A 226 -10.50 -20.45 -20.74
CA PHE A 226 -11.49 -21.08 -21.62
C PHE A 226 -10.98 -21.27 -23.04
N LEU A 227 -10.25 -20.30 -23.60
CA LEU A 227 -9.64 -20.45 -24.91
C LEU A 227 -8.68 -21.65 -24.93
N LEU A 228 -7.83 -21.80 -23.91
CA LEU A 228 -6.98 -22.97 -23.80
C LEU A 228 -7.81 -24.26 -23.69
N PHE A 229 -8.83 -24.27 -22.83
CA PHE A 229 -9.71 -25.43 -22.67
C PHE A 229 -10.34 -25.89 -23.99
N PHE A 230 -10.87 -24.95 -24.80
CA PHE A 230 -11.43 -25.27 -26.11
C PHE A 230 -10.37 -25.81 -27.08
N LEU A 231 -9.21 -25.16 -27.17
CA LEU A 231 -8.11 -25.63 -28.03
C LEU A 231 -7.67 -27.05 -27.65
N LEU A 232 -7.58 -27.37 -26.36
CA LEU A 232 -7.19 -28.70 -25.91
C LEU A 232 -8.27 -29.75 -26.20
N ARG A 233 -9.54 -29.38 -26.07
CA ARG A 233 -10.68 -30.27 -26.34
C ARG A 233 -10.86 -30.55 -27.83
N GLU A 234 -10.68 -29.55 -28.70
CA GLU A 234 -10.73 -29.72 -30.16
C GLU A 234 -9.61 -30.64 -30.67
N ASN A 235 -8.45 -30.63 -30.01
CA ASN A 235 -7.36 -31.56 -30.30
C ASN A 235 -7.62 -33.00 -29.79
N GLY A 236 -8.79 -33.27 -29.20
CA GLY A 236 -9.19 -34.60 -28.77
C GLY A 236 -8.35 -35.17 -27.63
N LEU A 237 -7.74 -34.31 -26.80
CA LEU A 237 -6.92 -34.76 -25.68
C LEU A 237 -7.78 -35.35 -24.55
N ASP A 238 -7.20 -36.35 -23.86
CA ASP A 238 -7.83 -36.95 -22.69
C ASP A 238 -8.04 -35.91 -21.57
N GLU A 239 -9.19 -36.00 -20.89
CA GLU A 239 -9.57 -35.03 -19.86
C GLU A 239 -8.52 -34.88 -18.75
N LYS A 240 -7.85 -35.97 -18.37
CA LYS A 240 -6.83 -35.93 -17.31
C LYS A 240 -5.55 -35.20 -17.75
N ILE A 241 -5.23 -35.26 -19.05
CA ILE A 241 -4.14 -34.47 -19.65
C ILE A 241 -4.55 -33.00 -19.64
N ILE A 242 -5.78 -32.68 -20.05
CA ILE A 242 -6.31 -31.31 -20.04
C ILE A 242 -6.24 -30.71 -18.63
N GLN A 243 -6.63 -31.45 -17.59
CA GLN A 243 -6.52 -31.01 -16.20
C GLN A 243 -5.09 -30.63 -15.80
N THR A 244 -4.11 -31.46 -16.19
CA THR A 244 -2.69 -31.20 -15.88
C THR A 244 -2.16 -29.98 -16.63
N LEU A 245 -2.58 -29.79 -17.89
CA LEU A 245 -2.20 -28.61 -18.68
C LEU A 245 -2.82 -27.33 -18.14
N ILE A 246 -4.08 -27.39 -17.69
CA ILE A 246 -4.74 -26.27 -17.01
C ILE A 246 -4.06 -25.96 -15.69
N PHE A 247 -3.72 -26.96 -14.88
CA PHE A 247 -2.95 -26.77 -13.63
C PHE A 247 -1.64 -26.03 -13.90
N LEU A 248 -0.85 -26.50 -14.87
CA LEU A 248 0.41 -25.87 -15.24
C LEU A 248 0.20 -24.44 -15.76
N LYS A 249 -0.84 -24.21 -16.58
CA LYS A 249 -1.19 -22.87 -17.05
C LYS A 249 -1.57 -21.94 -15.92
N LEU A 250 -2.39 -22.38 -14.95
CA LEU A 250 -2.79 -21.53 -13.82
C LEU A 250 -1.60 -21.17 -12.94
N LEU A 251 -0.65 -22.09 -12.75
CA LEU A 251 0.58 -21.81 -12.02
C LEU A 251 1.41 -20.72 -12.71
N ILE A 252 1.78 -20.92 -13.97
CA ILE A 252 2.65 -19.99 -14.71
C ILE A 252 1.93 -18.64 -14.93
N ALA A 253 0.65 -18.67 -15.33
CA ALA A 253 -0.12 -17.45 -15.55
C ALA A 253 -0.39 -16.70 -14.24
N GLY A 254 -0.54 -17.41 -13.12
CA GLY A 254 -0.68 -16.82 -11.79
C GLY A 254 0.56 -16.03 -11.41
N HIS A 255 1.73 -16.65 -11.46
CA HIS A 255 2.99 -15.96 -11.18
C HIS A 255 3.29 -14.84 -12.17
N SER A 256 2.96 -15.02 -13.45
CA SER A 256 3.05 -13.97 -14.46
C SER A 256 2.23 -12.73 -14.09
N THR A 257 1.03 -12.91 -13.52
CA THR A 257 0.20 -11.79 -13.03
C THR A 257 0.93 -10.96 -11.96
N ILE A 258 1.74 -11.58 -11.09
CA ILE A 258 2.53 -10.86 -10.07
C ILE A 258 3.44 -9.82 -10.74
N PHE A 259 4.11 -10.18 -11.84
CA PHE A 259 4.94 -9.23 -12.58
C PHE A 259 4.14 -8.12 -13.24
N VAL A 260 2.95 -8.44 -13.77
CA VAL A 260 2.05 -7.47 -14.39
C VAL A 260 1.57 -6.44 -13.38
N THR A 261 1.22 -6.85 -12.16
CA THR A 261 0.65 -5.96 -11.12
C THR A 261 1.70 -5.22 -10.30
N ARG A 262 2.99 -5.55 -10.44
CA ARG A 262 4.11 -4.89 -9.74
C ARG A 262 4.31 -3.42 -10.12
N ASN A 263 3.93 -3.05 -11.35
CA ASN A 263 4.13 -1.70 -11.87
C ASN A 263 2.93 -1.27 -12.73
N ASN A 264 2.55 0.01 -12.64
CA ASN A 264 1.48 0.59 -13.45
C ASN A 264 1.89 0.73 -14.93
N GLY A 265 3.21 0.79 -15.20
CA GLY A 265 3.78 0.82 -16.55
C GLY A 265 4.11 -0.57 -17.10
N TRP A 266 5.04 -0.64 -18.04
CA TRP A 266 5.55 -1.91 -18.57
C TRP A 266 6.11 -2.83 -17.46
N PHE A 267 5.85 -4.14 -17.55
CA PHE A 267 6.29 -5.12 -16.54
C PHE A 267 7.80 -5.07 -16.26
N TRP A 268 8.61 -4.77 -17.29
CA TRP A 268 10.07 -4.67 -17.23
C TRP A 268 10.56 -3.22 -17.04
N LYS A 269 9.73 -2.33 -16.50
CA LYS A 269 10.15 -0.98 -16.14
C LYS A 269 10.77 -0.98 -14.73
N LYS A 270 11.85 -0.22 -14.55
CA LYS A 270 12.46 0.01 -13.23
C LYS A 270 11.42 0.52 -12.21
N PRO A 271 11.51 0.13 -10.92
CA PRO A 271 12.54 -0.74 -10.32
C PRO A 271 12.41 -2.22 -10.72
N TRP A 272 13.53 -2.91 -10.85
CA TRP A 272 13.58 -4.33 -11.23
C TRP A 272 13.08 -5.24 -10.09
N PRO A 273 12.42 -6.37 -10.39
CA PRO A 273 12.02 -7.34 -9.36
C PRO A 273 13.20 -7.73 -8.46
N SER A 274 12.94 -7.95 -7.17
CA SER A 274 14.00 -8.43 -6.27
C SER A 274 14.49 -9.83 -6.70
N PRO A 275 15.79 -10.15 -6.51
CA PRO A 275 16.31 -11.49 -6.80
C PRO A 275 15.57 -12.59 -6.03
N LEU A 276 15.11 -12.29 -4.81
CA LEU A 276 14.34 -13.20 -3.99
C LEU A 276 12.98 -13.53 -4.63
N LEU A 277 12.27 -12.51 -5.15
CA LEU A 277 11.01 -12.68 -5.87
C LEU A 277 11.20 -13.50 -7.16
N LEU A 278 12.24 -13.21 -7.94
CA LEU A 278 12.55 -13.95 -9.16
C LEU A 278 12.86 -15.42 -8.84
N GLY A 279 13.69 -15.67 -7.83
CA GLY A 279 14.05 -17.01 -7.41
C GLY A 279 12.84 -17.82 -6.93
N ALA A 280 11.92 -17.20 -6.17
CA ALA A 280 10.71 -17.84 -5.72
C ALA A 280 9.77 -18.20 -6.89
N ILE A 281 9.51 -17.24 -7.79
CA ILE A 281 8.62 -17.46 -8.95
C ILE A 281 9.17 -18.55 -9.87
N PHE A 282 10.39 -18.38 -10.38
CA PHE A 282 10.93 -19.36 -11.32
C PHE A 282 11.19 -20.71 -10.64
N GLY A 283 11.59 -20.69 -9.36
CA GLY A 283 11.76 -21.91 -8.57
C GLY A 283 10.48 -22.73 -8.48
N THR A 284 9.35 -22.11 -8.12
CA THR A 284 8.06 -22.82 -8.00
C THR A 284 7.46 -23.20 -9.35
N GLU A 285 7.68 -22.41 -10.41
CA GLU A 285 7.31 -22.79 -11.79
C GLU A 285 8.08 -24.01 -12.28
N ILE A 286 9.39 -24.07 -12.02
CA ILE A 286 10.21 -25.24 -12.37
C ILE A 286 9.74 -26.46 -11.59
N ILE A 287 9.51 -26.33 -10.28
CA ILE A 287 9.00 -27.43 -9.45
C ILE A 287 7.64 -27.91 -9.98
N GLY A 288 6.69 -27.01 -10.24
CA GLY A 288 5.38 -27.37 -10.78
C GLY A 288 5.45 -28.01 -12.18
N THR A 289 6.37 -27.54 -13.02
CA THR A 289 6.64 -28.15 -14.34
C THR A 289 7.19 -29.57 -14.19
N LEU A 290 8.12 -29.79 -13.25
CA LEU A 290 8.66 -31.12 -12.97
C LEU A 290 7.60 -32.08 -12.39
N ILE A 291 6.69 -31.58 -11.55
CA ILE A 291 5.55 -32.36 -11.05
C ILE A 291 4.66 -32.80 -12.23
N ALA A 292 4.37 -31.91 -13.18
CA ALA A 292 3.55 -32.20 -14.36
C ALA A 292 4.21 -33.19 -15.34
N VAL A 293 5.51 -33.04 -15.60
CA VAL A 293 6.23 -33.94 -16.51
C VAL A 293 6.38 -35.35 -15.94
N ASN A 294 6.76 -35.45 -14.65
CA ASN A 294 7.00 -36.73 -14.02
C ASN A 294 5.71 -37.42 -13.54
N GLY A 295 4.55 -36.75 -13.66
CA GLY A 295 3.27 -37.28 -13.18
C GLY A 295 3.23 -37.52 -11.68
N ILE A 296 3.88 -36.64 -10.89
CA ILE A 296 3.90 -36.77 -9.43
C ILE A 296 2.53 -36.37 -8.91
N TRP A 297 1.73 -37.37 -8.51
CA TRP A 297 0.34 -37.24 -8.06
C TRP A 297 -0.68 -36.73 -9.09
N ILE A 298 -0.23 -36.37 -10.29
CA ILE A 298 -1.05 -35.91 -11.41
C ILE A 298 -0.70 -36.67 -12.69
N THR A 299 -1.49 -36.52 -13.74
CA THR A 299 -1.24 -37.25 -15.01
C THR A 299 -0.01 -36.68 -15.71
N ALA A 300 0.94 -37.54 -16.07
CA ALA A 300 2.16 -37.11 -16.74
C ALA A 300 1.88 -36.49 -18.12
N ILE A 301 2.58 -35.40 -18.44
CA ILE A 301 2.54 -34.74 -19.74
C ILE A 301 3.92 -34.71 -20.39
N SER A 302 3.97 -34.69 -21.73
CA SER A 302 5.22 -34.59 -22.46
C SER A 302 5.79 -33.17 -22.41
N TRP A 303 7.12 -33.06 -22.59
CA TRP A 303 7.81 -31.77 -22.71
C TRP A 303 7.28 -30.89 -23.84
N GLN A 304 6.73 -31.49 -24.90
CA GLN A 304 6.12 -30.73 -25.99
C GLN A 304 4.92 -29.92 -25.51
N TYR A 305 4.05 -30.51 -24.69
CA TYR A 305 2.92 -29.79 -24.14
C TYR A 305 3.35 -28.76 -23.10
N VAL A 306 4.38 -29.05 -22.30
CA VAL A 306 4.96 -28.06 -21.40
C VAL A 306 5.41 -26.81 -22.16
N LEU A 307 6.19 -26.97 -23.23
CA LEU A 307 6.66 -25.85 -24.04
C LEU A 307 5.50 -25.07 -24.64
N TYR A 308 4.45 -25.76 -25.10
CA TYR A 308 3.23 -25.12 -25.59
C TYR A 308 2.55 -24.27 -24.50
N ILE A 309 2.39 -24.79 -23.29
CA ILE A 309 1.76 -24.06 -22.18
C ILE A 309 2.61 -22.88 -21.72
N TRP A 310 3.93 -23.03 -21.67
CA TRP A 310 4.84 -21.92 -21.38
C TRP A 310 4.74 -20.82 -22.44
N ALA A 311 4.78 -21.17 -23.73
CA ALA A 311 4.63 -20.21 -24.82
C ALA A 311 3.26 -19.51 -24.77
N TYR A 312 2.19 -20.27 -24.50
CA TYR A 312 0.84 -19.76 -24.35
C TYR A 312 0.74 -18.76 -23.18
N ALA A 313 1.28 -19.13 -22.01
CA ALA A 313 1.27 -18.28 -20.82
C ALA A 313 2.10 -17.00 -21.03
N LEU A 314 3.26 -17.09 -21.67
CA LEU A 314 4.10 -15.94 -22.00
C LEU A 314 3.44 -14.98 -22.99
N ALA A 315 2.72 -15.50 -24.00
CA ALA A 315 1.96 -14.68 -24.92
C ALA A 315 0.85 -13.91 -24.19
N TRP A 316 0.10 -14.58 -23.31
CA TRP A 316 -0.93 -13.96 -22.48
C TRP A 316 -0.37 -13.00 -21.43
N PHE A 317 0.82 -13.26 -20.92
CA PHE A 317 1.53 -12.35 -20.02
C PHE A 317 1.78 -10.99 -20.69
N ILE A 318 2.32 -11.00 -21.92
CA ILE A 318 2.55 -9.77 -22.70
C ILE A 318 1.22 -9.07 -23.00
N PHE A 319 0.20 -9.83 -23.41
CA PHE A 319 -1.13 -9.29 -23.67
C PHE A 319 -1.74 -8.62 -22.43
N ASN A 320 -1.68 -9.29 -21.28
CA ASN A 320 -2.21 -8.76 -20.02
C ASN A 320 -1.47 -7.49 -19.56
N ASP A 321 -0.15 -7.40 -19.80
CA ASP A 321 0.60 -6.19 -19.51
C ASP A 321 0.13 -5.00 -20.35
N LEU A 322 -0.12 -5.22 -21.65
CA LEU A 322 -0.68 -4.21 -22.56
C LEU A 322 -2.09 -3.79 -22.15
N VAL A 323 -2.96 -4.74 -21.82
CA VAL A 323 -4.32 -4.48 -21.33
C VAL A 323 -4.27 -3.61 -20.08
N LYS A 324 -3.46 -4.00 -19.09
CA LYS A 324 -3.29 -3.24 -17.85
C LYS A 324 -2.83 -1.80 -18.13
N ILE A 325 -1.83 -1.60 -19.00
CA ILE A 325 -1.36 -0.26 -19.38
C ILE A 325 -2.49 0.56 -20.03
N GLY A 326 -3.30 -0.06 -20.90
CA GLY A 326 -4.48 0.56 -21.48
C GLY A 326 -5.47 1.04 -20.41
N VAL A 327 -5.77 0.17 -19.43
CA VAL A 327 -6.67 0.49 -18.31
C VAL A 327 -6.13 1.65 -17.47
N TYR A 328 -4.84 1.63 -17.11
CA TYR A 328 -4.23 2.73 -16.35
C TYR A 328 -4.26 4.05 -17.12
N LYS A 329 -4.08 4.04 -18.45
CA LYS A 329 -4.22 5.26 -19.27
C LYS A 329 -5.66 5.78 -19.28
N MET A 330 -6.65 4.89 -19.36
CA MET A 330 -8.06 5.28 -19.32
C MET A 330 -8.45 5.86 -17.95
N LEU A 331 -7.97 5.26 -16.86
CA LEU A 331 -8.21 5.73 -15.50
C LEU A 331 -7.45 7.02 -15.19
N GLY A 332 -6.20 7.16 -15.64
CA GLY A 332 -5.38 8.36 -15.43
C GLY A 332 -5.90 9.59 -16.17
N ASN A 333 -6.64 9.41 -17.26
CA ASN A 333 -7.33 10.49 -17.96
C ASN A 333 -8.63 10.94 -17.26
N GLN A 334 -9.13 10.19 -16.27
CA GLN A 334 -10.20 10.67 -15.41
C GLN A 334 -9.57 11.57 -14.34
N LYS A 335 -9.67 12.89 -14.52
CA LYS A 335 -9.34 13.84 -13.45
C LYS A 335 -10.03 13.38 -12.16
N PRO A 336 -9.37 13.42 -11.00
CA PRO A 336 -10.05 13.14 -9.74
C PRO A 336 -11.22 14.12 -9.64
N ILE A 337 -12.42 13.57 -9.57
CA ILE A 337 -13.62 14.34 -9.24
C ILE A 337 -13.37 14.79 -7.80
N HIS A 338 -12.98 16.05 -7.63
CA HIS A 338 -13.00 16.69 -6.32
C HIS A 338 -14.43 16.64 -5.84
N ASN A 339 -14.68 15.83 -4.81
CA ASN A 339 -15.83 15.95 -3.94
C ASN A 339 -15.34 16.51 -2.62
#